data_AF-A0A962VVL0-F1
#
_entry.id   AF-A0A962VVL0-F1
#
_cell.length_a   1.000
_cell.length_b   1.000
_cell.length_c   1.000
_cell.angle_alpha   90.00
_cell.angle_beta   90.00
_cell.angle_gamma   90.00
#
_symmetry.space_group_name_H-M   'P 1'
#
loop_
_entity.id
_entity.type
_entity.pdbx_description
1 polymer ?
#
loop_
_entity_poly.entity_id
_entity_poly.type
_entity_poly.pdbx_seq_one_letter_code
_entity_poly.pdbx_strand_id
1 'polypeptide(L)'
;YQDDLVDATCSLHCTALSLALNMDRGPKAIYAADYGATAEPKPLVDVDKAIYLVGSKLPGVMTKQSKVAFGSRPAAEAAKAAQGGELGNFDAALRAAYLSMASDTAMIRKKRAERRRHAGQAGTGQ
;
A
#
# COMPACT_ATOMS: atom_id res chain seq x y z
N TYR A 1 -0.78 17.34 5.95
CA TYR A 1 -2.08 17.92 5.55
C TYR A 1 -1.98 19.44 5.57
N GLN A 2 -3.00 20.17 5.09
CA GLN A 2 -3.02 21.64 5.04
C GLN A 2 -2.90 22.28 6.44
N ASP A 3 -3.37 21.56 7.46
CA ASP A 3 -3.28 21.86 8.88
C ASP A 3 -1.95 21.45 9.55
N ASP A 4 -0.91 21.14 8.76
CA ASP A 4 0.43 20.71 9.22
C ASP A 4 0.49 19.39 10.00
N LEU A 5 -0.62 18.67 10.11
CA LEU A 5 -0.61 17.34 10.71
C LEU A 5 -0.07 16.30 9.72
N VAL A 6 0.65 15.34 10.28
CA VAL A 6 1.26 14.21 9.58
C VAL A 6 0.46 12.95 9.86
N ASP A 7 0.23 12.15 8.82
CA ASP A 7 -0.37 10.83 8.95
C ASP A 7 0.54 9.79 8.31
N ALA A 8 1.05 8.88 9.13
CA ALA A 8 1.96 7.83 8.70
C ALA A 8 1.18 6.53 8.53
N THR A 9 0.98 6.12 7.27
CA THR A 9 0.29 4.87 6.95
C THR A 9 1.24 3.81 6.43
N CYS A 10 1.02 2.55 6.80
CA CYS A 10 1.89 1.44 6.37
C CYS A 10 1.58 0.89 4.96
N SER A 11 0.51 1.36 4.32
CA SER A 11 0.05 0.83 3.03
C SER A 11 -0.84 1.83 2.31
N LEU A 12 -0.91 1.71 0.97
CA LEU A 12 -1.85 2.49 0.16
C LEU A 12 -3.32 2.22 0.52
N HIS A 13 -3.64 1.02 1.03
CA HIS A 13 -4.96 0.71 1.58
C HIS A 13 -5.29 1.62 2.78
N CYS A 14 -4.36 1.76 3.73
CA CYS A 14 -4.52 2.65 4.88
C CYS A 14 -4.50 4.12 4.46
N THR A 15 -3.67 4.52 3.49
CA THR A 15 -3.67 5.88 2.93
C THR A 15 -5.04 6.22 2.33
N ALA A 16 -5.64 5.32 1.55
CA ALA A 16 -6.96 5.52 0.94
C ALA A 16 -8.05 5.72 2.01
N LEU A 17 -8.04 4.93 3.09
CA LEU A 17 -8.93 5.12 4.22
C LEU A 17 -8.72 6.48 4.89
N SER A 18 -7.47 6.87 5.14
CA SER A 18 -7.16 8.15 5.76
C SER A 18 -7.64 9.33 4.92
N LEU A 19 -7.37 9.33 3.62
CA LEU A 19 -7.83 10.38 2.70
C LEU A 19 -9.36 10.46 2.67
N ALA A 20 -10.06 9.32 2.70
CA ALA A 20 -11.52 9.29 2.72
C ALA A 20 -12.12 9.76 4.06
N LEU A 21 -11.43 9.55 5.18
CA LEU A 21 -11.88 10.00 6.50
C LEU A 21 -11.51 11.46 6.80
N ASN A 22 -10.51 12.00 6.11
CA ASN A 22 -9.94 13.33 6.33
C ASN A 22 -10.16 14.26 5.12
N MET A 23 -11.34 14.20 4.49
CA MET A 23 -11.63 14.89 3.22
C MET A 23 -11.32 16.40 3.25
N ASP A 24 -11.64 17.07 4.36
CA ASP A 24 -11.47 18.52 4.48
C ASP A 24 -10.04 18.96 4.84
N ARG A 25 -9.14 18.00 5.15
CA ARG A 25 -7.80 18.34 5.67
C ARG A 25 -6.78 18.57 4.58
N GLY A 26 -7.09 18.23 3.32
CA GLY A 26 -6.27 18.49 2.12
C GLY A 26 -4.81 18.02 2.21
N PRO A 27 -4.36 16.98 1.50
CA PRO A 27 -2.94 16.61 1.52
C PRO A 27 -2.07 17.74 0.95
N LYS A 28 -1.04 18.20 1.70
CA LYS A 28 0.01 19.12 1.20
C LYS A 28 1.00 18.40 0.28
N ALA A 29 1.36 17.19 0.68
CA ALA A 29 2.22 16.27 -0.04
C ALA A 29 1.91 14.85 0.46
N ILE A 30 2.08 13.87 -0.40
CA ILE A 30 1.98 12.45 -0.06
C ILE A 30 3.26 11.81 -0.57
N TYR A 31 3.84 10.94 0.25
CA TYR A 31 5.05 10.22 -0.11
C TYR A 31 4.83 8.72 -0.01
N ALA A 32 5.47 7.97 -0.91
CA ALA A 32 5.46 6.51 -0.92
C ALA A 32 6.89 5.97 -0.87
N ALA A 33 7.07 4.80 -0.24
CA ALA A 33 8.37 4.14 -0.23
C ALA A 33 8.74 3.64 -1.63
N ASP A 34 9.97 3.93 -2.08
CA ASP A 34 10.50 3.42 -3.34
C ASP A 34 10.82 1.92 -3.23
N TYR A 35 9.98 1.09 -3.85
CA TYR A 35 10.18 -0.35 -3.87
C TYR A 35 11.46 -0.75 -4.61
N GLY A 36 11.89 0.03 -5.62
CA GLY A 36 13.09 -0.24 -6.41
C GLY A 36 14.40 0.13 -5.72
N ALA A 37 14.35 0.86 -4.61
CA ALA A 37 15.54 1.23 -3.86
C ALA A 37 16.09 0.07 -3.03
N THR A 38 17.43 0.02 -2.96
CA THR A 38 18.20 -0.95 -2.17
C THR A 38 18.55 -0.45 -0.77
N ALA A 39 18.40 0.86 -0.52
CA ALA A 39 18.63 1.44 0.80
C ALA A 39 17.55 1.01 1.79
N GLU A 40 17.96 0.81 3.05
CA GLU A 40 17.06 0.54 4.17
C GLU A 40 17.27 1.60 5.27
N PRO A 41 16.22 2.36 5.66
CA PRO A 41 14.85 2.27 5.16
C PRO A 41 14.73 2.75 3.70
N LYS A 42 13.78 2.18 2.96
CA LYS A 42 13.46 2.62 1.59
C LYS A 42 13.18 4.14 1.58
N PRO A 43 13.84 4.91 0.69
CA PRO A 43 13.60 6.34 0.58
C PRO A 43 12.16 6.61 0.16
N LEU A 44 11.64 7.73 0.64
CA LEU A 44 10.31 8.21 0.31
C LEU A 44 10.37 9.05 -0.96
N VAL A 45 9.47 8.77 -1.91
CA VAL A 45 9.30 9.50 -3.16
C VAL A 45 7.95 10.19 -3.17
N ASP A 46 7.93 11.40 -3.72
CA ASP A 46 6.69 12.15 -3.97
C ASP A 46 5.79 11.33 -4.90
N VAL A 47 4.53 11.12 -4.51
CA VAL A 47 3.59 10.29 -5.27
C VAL A 47 3.28 10.85 -6.64
N ASP A 48 3.40 12.16 -6.84
CA ASP A 48 3.20 12.80 -8.15
C ASP A 48 4.30 12.41 -9.15
N LYS A 49 5.46 11.96 -8.65
CA LYS A 49 6.60 11.49 -9.44
C LYS A 49 6.74 9.98 -9.45
N ALA A 50 5.98 9.27 -8.61
CA ALA A 50 6.08 7.83 -8.46
C ALA A 50 5.39 7.09 -9.60
N ILE A 51 5.97 5.95 -9.99
CA ILE A 51 5.33 4.99 -10.89
C ILE A 51 4.81 3.84 -10.05
N TYR A 52 3.52 3.53 -10.16
CA TYR A 52 2.91 2.42 -9.46
C TYR A 52 2.79 1.19 -10.36
N LEU A 53 3.19 0.03 -9.85
CA LEU A 53 2.88 -1.27 -10.46
C LEU A 53 1.70 -1.89 -9.72
N VAL A 54 0.57 -2.02 -10.43
CA VAL A 54 -0.70 -2.49 -9.88
C VAL A 54 -1.01 -3.90 -10.39
N GLY A 55 -1.43 -4.79 -9.49
CA GLY A 55 -1.84 -6.15 -9.83
C GLY A 55 -0.69 -7.10 -10.20
N SER A 56 0.55 -6.77 -9.83
CA SER A 56 1.68 -7.68 -9.99
C SER A 56 1.67 -8.80 -8.95
N LYS A 57 2.55 -9.79 -9.15
CA LYS A 57 2.82 -10.88 -8.19
C LYS A 57 3.60 -10.43 -6.95
N LEU A 58 4.08 -9.17 -6.91
CA LEU A 58 4.78 -8.64 -5.74
C LEU A 58 3.85 -8.62 -4.52
N PRO A 59 4.35 -8.92 -3.30
CA PRO A 59 3.52 -8.91 -2.10
C PRO A 59 2.86 -7.54 -1.87
N GLY A 60 1.54 -7.54 -1.72
CA GLY A 60 0.78 -6.36 -1.31
C GLY A 60 0.82 -6.17 0.21
N VAL A 61 0.80 -4.92 0.66
CA VAL A 61 0.64 -4.58 2.09
C VAL A 61 -0.82 -4.22 2.33
N MET A 62 -1.48 -4.93 3.25
CA MET A 62 -2.90 -4.72 3.59
C MET A 62 -3.85 -4.81 2.38
N THR A 63 -3.48 -5.56 1.33
CA THR A 63 -4.30 -5.69 0.12
C THR A 63 -4.10 -7.04 -0.56
N LYS A 64 -5.10 -7.50 -1.31
CA LYS A 64 -5.00 -8.68 -2.19
C LYS A 64 -4.34 -8.34 -3.52
N GLN A 65 -4.63 -7.16 -4.06
CA GLN A 65 -4.08 -6.71 -5.34
C GLN A 65 -2.89 -5.80 -5.06
N SER A 66 -1.69 -6.20 -5.49
CA SER A 66 -0.47 -5.43 -5.27
C SER A 66 -0.54 -4.01 -5.85
N LYS A 67 0.07 -3.04 -5.17
CA LYS A 67 0.12 -1.61 -5.54
C LYS A 67 1.42 -1.02 -5.00
N VAL A 68 2.53 -1.29 -5.68
CA VAL A 68 3.87 -0.90 -5.22
C VAL A 68 4.36 0.33 -5.98
N ALA A 69 4.98 1.27 -5.27
CA ALA A 69 5.52 2.49 -5.85
C ALA A 69 7.00 2.31 -6.21
N PHE A 70 7.42 2.97 -7.29
CA PHE A 70 8.81 3.04 -7.74
C PHE A 70 9.20 4.49 -7.96
N GLY A 71 10.40 4.86 -7.51
CA GLY A 71 11.01 6.17 -7.74
C GLY A 71 11.59 6.33 -9.14
N SER A 72 11.73 5.23 -9.89
CA SER A 72 12.25 5.27 -11.27
C SER A 72 11.43 4.39 -12.22
N ARG A 73 11.20 4.92 -13.42
CA ARG A 73 10.51 4.19 -14.49
C ARG A 73 11.24 2.91 -14.92
N PRO A 74 12.57 2.89 -15.10
CA PRO A 74 13.28 1.67 -15.46
C PRO A 74 13.10 0.54 -14.43
N ALA A 75 13.13 0.85 -13.13
CA ALA A 75 12.90 -0.15 -12.09
C ALA A 75 11.45 -0.70 -12.14
N ALA A 76 10.47 0.18 -12.37
CA ALA A 76 9.07 -0.20 -12.50
C ALA A 76 8.83 -1.11 -13.72
N GLU A 77 9.45 -0.81 -14.86
CA GLU A 77 9.37 -1.60 -16.09
C GLU A 77 10.03 -2.97 -15.93
N ALA A 78 11.21 -3.03 -15.30
CA ALA A 78 11.87 -4.28 -14.96
C ALA A 78 10.99 -5.14 -14.02
N ALA A 79 10.39 -4.53 -13.00
CA ALA A 79 9.47 -5.22 -12.12
C ALA A 79 8.21 -5.71 -12.85
N LYS A 80 7.62 -4.92 -13.75
CA LYS A 80 6.49 -5.34 -14.61
C LYS A 80 6.87 -6.55 -15.45
N ALA A 81 8.04 -6.53 -16.09
CA ALA A 81 8.52 -7.64 -16.92
C ALA A 81 8.65 -8.94 -16.11
N ALA A 82 9.16 -8.86 -14.87
CA ALA A 82 9.35 -10.02 -14.01
C ALA A 82 8.07 -10.50 -13.30
N GLN A 83 7.18 -9.59 -12.92
CA GLN A 83 6.10 -9.86 -11.97
C GLN A 83 4.70 -9.70 -12.57
N GLY A 84 4.61 -9.24 -13.83
CA GLY A 84 3.35 -8.85 -14.46
C GLY A 84 2.72 -7.62 -13.81
N GLY A 85 1.43 -7.41 -14.07
CA GLY A 85 0.69 -6.22 -13.63
C GLY A 85 0.82 -5.05 -14.59
N GLU A 86 0.23 -3.92 -14.22
CA GLU A 86 0.14 -2.72 -15.05
C GLU A 86 0.77 -1.51 -14.38
N LEU A 87 1.48 -0.70 -15.16
CA LEU A 87 2.03 0.56 -14.68
C LEU A 87 0.96 1.65 -14.68
N GLY A 88 0.93 2.45 -13.63
CA GLY A 88 0.04 3.60 -13.48
C GLY A 88 0.68 4.69 -12.62
N ASN A 89 -0.04 5.80 -12.45
CA ASN A 89 0.31 6.88 -11.53
C ASN A 89 -0.36 6.66 -10.16
N PHE A 90 -0.19 7.64 -9.26
CA PHE A 90 -0.82 7.62 -7.94
C PHE A 90 -2.34 7.50 -8.01
N ASP A 91 -3.02 8.25 -8.88
CA ASP A 91 -4.48 8.20 -9.02
C ASP A 91 -4.99 6.82 -9.42
N ALA A 92 -4.33 6.15 -10.36
CA ALA A 92 -4.67 4.80 -10.77
C ALA A 92 -4.51 3.80 -9.61
N ALA A 93 -3.44 3.93 -8.83
CA ALA A 93 -3.20 3.09 -7.67
C ALA A 93 -4.18 3.37 -6.52
N LEU A 94 -4.50 4.65 -6.26
CA LEU A 94 -5.46 5.07 -5.25
C LEU A 94 -6.87 4.61 -5.61
N ARG A 95 -7.29 4.75 -6.87
CA ARG A 95 -8.54 4.18 -7.39
C ARG A 95 -8.59 2.67 -7.17
N ALA A 96 -7.51 1.96 -7.52
CA ALA A 96 -7.44 0.52 -7.27
C ALA A 96 -7.57 0.18 -5.78
N ALA A 97 -7.04 1.01 -4.88
CA ALA A 97 -7.17 0.81 -3.43
C ALA A 97 -8.61 1.01 -2.95
N TYR A 98 -9.32 2.02 -3.46
CA TYR A 98 -10.74 2.19 -3.17
C TYR A 98 -11.59 1.03 -3.69
N LEU A 99 -11.35 0.57 -4.91
CA LEU A 99 -12.11 -0.53 -5.52
C LEU A 99 -11.85 -1.87 -4.82
N SER A 100 -10.63 -2.14 -4.34
CA SER A 100 -10.30 -3.39 -3.66
C SER A 100 -10.66 -3.42 -2.17
N MET A 101 -11.04 -2.27 -1.59
CA MET A 101 -11.20 -2.04 -0.14
C MET A 101 -12.03 -3.12 0.56
N ALA A 102 -13.25 -3.40 0.08
CA ALA A 102 -14.14 -4.38 0.70
C ALA A 102 -13.52 -5.79 0.74
N SER A 103 -12.90 -6.19 -0.37
CA SER A 103 -12.27 -7.51 -0.50
C SER A 103 -11.02 -7.64 0.38
N ASP A 104 -10.27 -6.54 0.52
CA ASP A 104 -9.09 -6.44 1.37
C ASP A 104 -9.48 -6.51 2.85
N THR A 105 -10.47 -5.72 3.26
CA THR A 105 -11.00 -5.72 4.64
C THR A 105 -11.50 -7.10 5.05
N ALA A 106 -12.23 -7.81 4.19
CA ALA A 106 -12.69 -9.17 4.47
C ALA A 106 -11.50 -10.14 4.70
N MET A 107 -10.48 -10.07 3.84
CA MET A 107 -9.25 -10.88 3.98
C MET A 107 -8.48 -10.55 5.26
N ILE A 108 -8.31 -9.27 5.58
CA ILE A 108 -7.61 -8.82 6.79
C ILE A 108 -8.35 -9.32 8.04
N ARG A 109 -9.68 -9.18 8.08
CA ARG A 109 -10.50 -9.66 9.21
C ARG A 109 -10.37 -11.16 9.41
N LYS A 110 -10.41 -11.93 8.32
CA LYS A 110 -10.21 -13.39 8.33
C LYS A 110 -8.83 -13.74 8.89
N LYS A 111 -7.75 -13.20 8.32
CA LYS A 111 -6.37 -13.47 8.78
C LYS A 111 -6.15 -13.10 10.25
N ARG A 112 -6.70 -11.97 10.69
CA ARG A 112 -6.62 -11.54 12.11
C ARG A 112 -7.39 -12.48 13.03
N ALA A 113 -8.55 -13.00 12.61
CA ALA A 113 -9.32 -13.98 13.38
C ALA A 113 -8.58 -15.31 13.51
N GLU A 114 -7.99 -15.81 12.42
CA GLU A 114 -7.15 -17.02 12.41
C GLU A 114 -5.94 -16.86 13.35
N ARG A 115 -5.22 -15.73 13.27
CA ARG A 115 -4.10 -15.44 14.17
C ARG A 115 -4.51 -15.46 15.65
N ARG A 116 -5.66 -14.88 16.00
CA ARG A 116 -6.18 -14.92 17.38
C ARG A 116 -6.52 -16.33 17.84
N ARG A 117 -7.11 -17.17 16.97
CA ARG A 117 -7.39 -18.57 17.29
C ARG A 117 -6.11 -19.36 17.56
N HIS A 118 -5.09 -19.20 16.72
CA HIS A 118 -3.79 -19.87 16.92
C HIS A 118 -3.07 -19.39 18.18
N ALA A 119 -3.08 -18.08 18.46
CA ALA A 119 -2.49 -17.55 19.69
C ALA A 119 -3.23 -18.05 20.95
N GLY A 120 -4.56 -18.16 20.91
CA GLY A 120 -5.35 -18.75 21.99
C GLY A 120 -5.09 -20.25 22.19
N GLN A 121 -4.88 -21.01 21.11
CA GLN A 121 -4.54 -22.43 21.17
C GLN A 121 -3.09 -22.68 21.66
N ALA A 122 -2.16 -21.78 21.33
CA ALA A 122 -0.78 -21.85 21.83
C ALA A 122 -0.66 -21.47 23.32
N GLY A 123 -1.65 -20.77 23.88
CA GLY A 123 -1.70 -20.36 25.30
C GLY A 123 -2.39 -21.36 26.23
N THR A 124 -3.01 -22.43 25.71
CA THR A 124 -3.69 -23.47 26.51
C THR A 124 -2.85 -24.74 26.68
N GLY A 125 -1.56 -24.68 26.36
CA GLY A 125 -0.60 -25.79 26.47
C GLY A 125 0.40 -25.62 27.63
N GLN A 126 -0.08 -25.20 28.80
CA GLN A 126 0.68 -25.22 30.06
C GLN A 126 -0.17 -25.82 31.17
#